data_AF-A0A9D1PB90-F1
#
_entry.id   AF-A0A9D1PB90-F1
#
_cell.length_a   1.000
_cell.length_b   1.000
_cell.length_c   1.000
_cell.angle_alpha   90.00
_cell.angle_beta   90.00
_cell.angle_gamma   90.00
#
_symmetry.space_group_name_H-M   'P 1'
#
loop_
_entity.id
_entity.type
_entity.pdbx_description
1 polymer ?
#
loop_
_entity_poly.entity_id
_entity_poly.type
_entity_poly.pdbx_seq_one_letter_code
_entity_poly.pdbx_strand_id
1 'polypeptide(L)'
;MPRPNKPKRVRSLPICERFMPEKGSCTGHEILMSVEEYETLRLIDYQGLTQEECARKMGVGRATVQAMYTEARKKTARFLAEAATLRIHGGNYCLGEQEEMDIGGRGADKMKIAVTYENGQVYQHFGHTEQFKIYDTKDGKILNSEIIDTNGTGHGALAGFLKDRGVDVLICGGIGGGARNALGEAGIRLYPGASGDTDLQVEAFLKGSLSYDPDTTCDHHHHQDGQGCGHHHGEDGGACGHHHGEGGNCGHHHDH
;
A
#
# COMPACT_ATOMS: atom_id res chain seq x y z
N MET A 1 28.57 -19.50 24.50
CA MET A 1 28.32 -20.22 23.23
C MET A 1 28.20 -19.19 22.12
N PRO A 2 28.92 -19.31 20.99
CA PRO A 2 28.79 -18.37 19.87
C PRO A 2 27.37 -18.46 19.29
N ARG A 3 26.71 -17.31 19.13
CA ARG A 3 25.34 -17.21 18.62
C ARG A 3 25.30 -17.77 17.19
N PRO A 4 24.34 -18.64 16.83
CA PRO A 4 24.23 -19.16 15.47
C PRO A 4 24.14 -18.01 14.47
N ASN A 5 25.07 -17.97 13.51
CA ASN A 5 25.15 -16.91 12.51
C ASN A 5 24.06 -17.15 11.47
N LYS A 6 22.99 -16.34 11.52
CA LYS A 6 21.91 -16.43 10.53
C LYS A 6 22.47 -16.08 9.14
N PRO A 7 22.07 -16.79 8.09
CA PRO A 7 22.50 -16.48 6.73
C PRO A 7 21.95 -15.11 6.30
N LYS A 8 22.76 -14.34 5.57
CA LYS A 8 22.46 -12.97 5.10
C LYS A 8 21.79 -13.02 3.75
N ARG A 9 20.84 -12.13 3.47
CA ARG A 9 20.20 -12.07 2.15
C ARG A 9 21.11 -11.33 1.16
N VAL A 10 21.41 -11.97 0.03
CA VAL A 10 22.14 -11.37 -1.11
C VAL A 10 21.24 -11.43 -2.35
N ARG A 11 21.14 -10.31 -3.08
CA ARG A 11 20.23 -10.18 -4.21
C ARG A 11 20.81 -10.67 -5.55
N SER A 12 22.13 -10.59 -5.73
CA SER A 12 22.77 -11.04 -6.96
C SER A 12 24.22 -11.38 -6.72
N LEU A 13 24.69 -12.49 -7.30
CA LEU A 13 26.10 -12.83 -7.32
C LEU A 13 26.89 -11.81 -8.15
N PRO A 14 28.18 -11.58 -7.82
CA PRO A 14 29.05 -10.74 -8.65
C PRO A 14 29.16 -11.33 -10.06
N ILE A 15 29.09 -10.48 -11.08
CA ILE A 15 29.23 -10.90 -12.50
C ILE A 15 30.62 -11.48 -12.76
N CYS A 16 31.64 -10.97 -12.05
CA CYS A 16 32.99 -11.48 -12.08
C CYS A 16 33.46 -11.78 -10.66
N GLU A 17 33.92 -13.00 -10.42
CA GLU A 17 34.39 -13.45 -9.12
C GLU A 17 35.87 -13.13 -8.87
N ARG A 18 36.63 -12.68 -9.88
CA ARG A 18 38.06 -12.44 -9.77
C ARG A 18 38.52 -11.22 -10.58
N PHE A 19 39.22 -10.31 -9.91
CA PHE A 19 39.84 -9.13 -10.52
C PHE A 19 41.35 -9.18 -10.27
N MET A 20 42.15 -8.92 -11.30
CA MET A 20 43.62 -8.97 -11.23
C MET A 20 44.23 -7.79 -12.00
N PRO A 21 45.38 -7.27 -11.55
CA PRO A 21 46.11 -6.25 -12.30
C PRO A 21 46.62 -6.82 -13.63
N GLU A 22 46.54 -6.03 -14.71
CA GLU A 22 47.09 -6.42 -16.02
C GLU A 22 48.62 -6.39 -16.02
N LYS A 23 49.23 -5.48 -15.24
CA LYS A 23 50.69 -5.34 -15.09
C LYS A 23 51.05 -5.13 -13.62
N GLY A 24 51.91 -6.02 -13.10
CA GLY A 24 52.41 -5.97 -11.73
C GLY A 24 52.92 -7.36 -11.32
N SER A 25 53.94 -7.41 -10.46
CA SER A 25 54.32 -8.68 -9.82
C SER A 25 53.11 -9.15 -9.05
N CYS A 26 52.57 -10.31 -9.43
CA CYS A 26 51.58 -11.04 -8.63
C CYS A 26 52.26 -11.35 -7.30
N THR A 27 52.24 -10.43 -6.35
CA THR A 27 52.44 -10.78 -4.96
C THR A 27 51.36 -11.84 -4.74
N GLY A 28 51.74 -13.07 -4.41
CA GLY A 28 50.82 -14.22 -4.36
C GLY A 28 49.71 -14.08 -3.31
N HIS A 29 49.46 -12.86 -2.82
CA HIS A 29 48.44 -12.51 -1.87
C HIS A 29 47.12 -12.21 -2.60
N GLU A 30 46.23 -13.21 -2.58
CA GLU A 30 44.84 -13.05 -2.97
C GLU A 30 44.07 -12.37 -1.81
N ILE A 31 43.37 -11.27 -2.11
CA ILE A 31 42.41 -10.64 -1.20
C ILE A 31 41.07 -11.35 -1.38
N LEU A 32 40.60 -12.03 -0.34
CA LEU A 32 39.28 -12.66 -0.35
C LEU A 32 38.24 -11.71 0.24
N MET A 33 37.26 -11.33 -0.59
CA MET A 33 36.05 -10.63 -0.19
C MET A 33 34.88 -11.61 -0.18
N SER A 34 34.06 -11.59 0.87
CA SER A 34 32.87 -12.42 0.91
C SER A 34 31.76 -11.84 0.04
N VAL A 35 30.79 -12.66 -0.35
CA VAL A 35 29.63 -12.20 -1.14
C VAL A 35 28.80 -11.19 -0.33
N GLU A 36 28.73 -11.34 1.00
CA GLU A 36 28.04 -10.41 1.90
C GLU A 36 28.71 -9.02 1.92
N GLU A 37 30.05 -8.98 1.97
CA GLU A 37 30.85 -7.75 1.91
C GLU A 37 30.69 -7.04 0.56
N TYR A 38 30.73 -7.80 -0.54
CA TYR A 38 30.46 -7.27 -1.88
C TYR A 38 29.05 -6.68 -1.98
N GLU A 39 28.03 -7.38 -1.47
CA GLU A 39 26.66 -6.88 -1.49
C GLU A 39 26.51 -5.59 -0.67
N THR A 40 27.21 -5.46 0.47
CA THR A 40 27.21 -4.18 1.21
C THR A 40 27.80 -3.03 0.42
N LEU A 41 28.91 -3.23 -0.30
CA LEU A 41 29.48 -2.20 -1.17
C LEU A 41 28.52 -1.87 -2.32
N ARG A 42 27.89 -2.88 -2.91
CA ARG A 42 26.94 -2.69 -4.01
C ARG A 42 25.70 -1.91 -3.58
N LEU A 43 25.14 -2.22 -2.41
CA LEU A 43 23.94 -1.53 -1.91
C LEU A 43 24.27 -0.09 -1.49
N ILE A 44 25.34 0.13 -0.75
CA ILE A 44 25.66 1.45 -0.20
C ILE A 44 26.33 2.34 -1.25
N ASP A 45 27.46 1.92 -1.80
CA ASP A 45 28.28 2.80 -2.66
C ASP A 45 27.78 2.82 -4.11
N TYR A 46 27.28 1.70 -4.65
CA TYR A 46 26.80 1.65 -6.04
C TYR A 46 25.32 2.02 -6.20
N GLN A 47 24.44 1.59 -5.28
CA GLN A 47 23.01 1.94 -5.33
C GLN A 47 22.63 3.16 -4.48
N GLY A 48 23.57 3.70 -3.67
CA GLY A 48 23.34 4.92 -2.88
C GLY A 48 22.47 4.72 -1.65
N LEU A 49 22.29 3.49 -1.15
CA LEU A 49 21.46 3.24 0.04
C LEU A 49 22.14 3.70 1.33
N THR A 50 21.33 4.10 2.29
CA THR A 50 21.79 4.29 3.67
C THR A 50 22.16 2.94 4.32
N GLN A 51 22.99 2.99 5.36
CA GLN A 51 23.35 1.78 6.14
C GLN A 51 22.13 1.08 6.75
N GLU A 52 21.09 1.84 7.08
CA GLU A 52 19.86 1.31 7.65
C GLU A 52 19.02 0.56 6.60
N GLU A 53 18.86 1.14 5.41
CA GLU A 53 18.19 0.48 4.29
C GLU A 53 18.94 -0.78 3.83
N CYS A 54 20.28 -0.74 3.84
CA CYS A 54 21.13 -1.90 3.58
C CYS A 54 20.91 -3.00 4.63
N ALA A 55 20.85 -2.65 5.92
CA ALA A 55 20.61 -3.60 7.01
C ALA A 55 19.26 -4.30 6.86
N ARG A 56 18.23 -3.52 6.51
CA ARG A 56 16.89 -3.99 6.20
C ARG A 56 16.89 -4.94 5.01
N LYS A 57 17.51 -4.57 3.88
CA LYS A 57 17.59 -5.43 2.67
C LYS A 57 18.35 -6.75 2.91
N MET A 58 19.41 -6.71 3.71
CA MET A 58 20.23 -7.90 4.00
C MET A 58 19.67 -8.76 5.15
N GLY A 59 18.62 -8.30 5.84
CA GLY A 59 18.02 -9.01 6.97
C GLY A 59 18.92 -9.09 8.21
N VAL A 60 19.78 -8.10 8.43
CA VAL A 60 20.73 -8.06 9.56
C VAL A 60 20.64 -6.75 10.34
N GLY A 61 21.25 -6.72 11.53
CA GLY A 61 21.33 -5.50 12.32
C GLY A 61 22.30 -4.47 11.73
N ARG A 62 22.04 -3.18 12.01
CA ARG A 62 22.88 -2.04 11.56
C ARG A 62 24.37 -2.21 11.90
N ALA A 63 24.68 -2.72 13.10
CA ALA A 63 26.06 -2.98 13.52
C ALA A 63 26.76 -4.04 12.65
N THR A 64 26.01 -5.04 12.16
CA THR A 64 26.55 -6.07 11.25
C THR A 64 26.86 -5.48 9.88
N VAL A 65 25.98 -4.63 9.33
CA VAL A 65 26.26 -3.91 8.08
C VAL A 65 27.46 -3.00 8.23
N GLN A 66 27.56 -2.24 9.32
CA GLN A 66 28.70 -1.35 9.54
C GLN A 66 30.03 -2.12 9.58
N ALA A 67 30.05 -3.30 10.22
CA ALA A 67 31.22 -4.16 10.25
C ALA A 67 31.59 -4.69 8.85
N MET A 68 30.61 -5.25 8.12
CA MET A 68 30.81 -5.76 6.76
C MET A 68 31.27 -4.66 5.81
N TYR A 69 30.63 -3.49 5.84
CA TYR A 69 30.99 -2.34 5.03
C TYR A 69 32.40 -1.82 5.33
N THR A 70 32.79 -1.80 6.61
CA THR A 70 34.14 -1.39 7.01
C THR A 70 35.21 -2.34 6.48
N GLU A 71 35.00 -3.65 6.62
CA GLU A 71 35.94 -4.66 6.12
C GLU A 71 35.98 -4.68 4.58
N ALA A 72 34.82 -4.55 3.93
CA ALA A 72 34.73 -4.48 2.47
C ALA A 72 35.51 -3.27 1.92
N ARG A 73 35.34 -2.07 2.50
CA ARG A 73 36.12 -0.88 2.10
C ARG A 73 37.62 -1.03 2.30
N LYS A 74 38.06 -1.65 3.42
CA LYS A 74 39.49 -1.94 3.64
C LYS A 74 40.03 -2.86 2.55
N LYS A 75 39.30 -3.93 2.20
CA LYS A 75 39.70 -4.89 1.16
C LYS A 75 39.75 -4.22 -0.21
N THR A 76 38.78 -3.38 -0.55
CA THR A 76 38.78 -2.60 -1.80
C THR A 76 39.95 -1.61 -1.84
N ALA A 77 40.20 -0.87 -0.76
CA ALA A 77 41.32 0.07 -0.69
C ALA A 77 42.65 -0.66 -0.85
N ARG A 78 42.82 -1.81 -0.18
CA ARG A 78 44.03 -2.64 -0.30
C ARG A 78 44.21 -3.20 -1.70
N PHE A 79 43.14 -3.70 -2.31
CA PHE A 79 43.14 -4.17 -3.70
C PHE A 79 43.66 -3.08 -4.66
N LEU A 80 43.18 -1.85 -4.52
CA LEU A 80 43.59 -0.73 -5.36
C LEU A 80 45.02 -0.25 -5.06
N ALA A 81 45.40 -0.16 -3.78
CA ALA A 81 46.69 0.38 -3.37
C ALA A 81 47.86 -0.58 -3.62
N GLU A 82 47.64 -1.89 -3.43
CA GLU A 82 48.68 -2.92 -3.56
C GLU A 82 48.69 -3.56 -4.96
N ALA A 83 47.76 -3.18 -5.84
CA ALA A 83 47.50 -3.87 -7.10
C ALA A 83 47.34 -5.39 -6.89
N ALA A 84 46.68 -5.81 -5.81
CA ALA A 84 46.53 -7.21 -5.46
C ALA A 84 45.48 -7.91 -6.34
N THR A 85 45.43 -9.24 -6.32
CA THR A 85 44.28 -9.97 -6.90
C THR A 85 43.12 -9.96 -5.91
N LEU A 86 41.93 -9.54 -6.33
CA LEU A 86 40.70 -9.61 -5.54
C LEU A 86 39.85 -10.79 -6.00
N ARG A 87 39.43 -11.64 -5.07
CA ARG A 87 38.48 -12.71 -5.32
C ARG A 87 37.25 -12.54 -4.44
N ILE A 88 36.08 -12.62 -5.05
CA ILE A 88 34.79 -12.54 -4.37
C ILE A 88 34.21 -13.95 -4.28
N HIS A 89 34.25 -14.55 -3.10
CA HIS A 89 33.80 -15.92 -2.91
C HIS A 89 33.46 -16.22 -1.44
N GLY A 90 32.64 -17.26 -1.21
CA GLY A 90 32.26 -17.72 0.13
C GLY A 90 31.34 -16.76 0.89
N GLY A 91 31.32 -16.89 2.21
CA GLY A 91 30.37 -16.20 3.10
C GLY A 91 29.18 -17.08 3.49
N ASN A 92 28.34 -16.56 4.39
CA ASN A 92 27.13 -17.23 4.86
C ASN A 92 25.91 -16.44 4.41
N TYR A 93 25.46 -16.71 3.18
CA TYR A 93 24.37 -16.00 2.54
C TYR A 93 23.32 -16.94 1.94
N CYS A 94 22.10 -16.44 1.82
CA CYS A 94 21.04 -17.03 1.02
C CYS A 94 20.75 -16.09 -0.17
N LEU A 95 20.67 -16.67 -1.37
CA LEU A 95 20.13 -15.98 -2.53
C LEU A 95 18.62 -15.87 -2.33
N GLY A 96 18.13 -14.64 -2.19
CA GLY A 96 16.72 -14.36 -2.05
C GLY A 96 16.19 -13.63 -3.28
N GLU A 97 15.22 -14.22 -3.97
CA GLU A 97 14.26 -13.45 -4.77
C GLU A 97 13.45 -12.57 -3.79
N GLN A 98 13.24 -11.31 -4.14
CA GLN A 98 12.82 -10.26 -3.23
C GLN A 98 11.51 -10.60 -2.47
N GLU A 99 11.48 -10.31 -1.17
CA GLU A 99 10.28 -9.68 -0.59
C GLU A 99 10.50 -8.18 -0.77
N GLU A 100 9.75 -7.59 -1.70
CA GLU A 100 9.86 -6.20 -2.10
C GLU A 100 9.54 -5.24 -0.95
N MET A 101 10.37 -4.22 -0.82
CA MET A 101 10.14 -3.08 0.04
C MET A 101 9.47 -2.01 -0.81
N ASP A 102 8.17 -1.89 -0.57
CA ASP A 102 7.26 -0.78 -0.83
C ASP A 102 7.98 0.56 -1.11
N ILE A 103 8.17 0.87 -2.41
CA ILE A 103 8.25 2.21 -2.98
C ILE A 103 7.56 2.10 -4.34
N GLY A 104 6.43 2.79 -4.49
CA GLY A 104 5.47 2.70 -5.59
C GLY A 104 6.04 2.37 -6.97
N GLY A 105 5.58 1.26 -7.53
CA GLY A 105 5.86 0.89 -8.91
C GLY A 105 5.75 -0.61 -9.18
N ARG A 106 4.51 -1.13 -9.21
CA ARG A 106 4.05 -2.37 -9.88
C ARG A 106 5.14 -3.43 -10.10
N GLY A 107 5.31 -4.33 -9.13
CA GLY A 107 6.44 -5.26 -9.14
C GLY A 107 6.20 -6.67 -8.62
N ALA A 108 5.40 -6.87 -7.56
CA ALA A 108 4.89 -8.16 -7.07
C ALA A 108 3.83 -7.89 -5.98
N ASP A 109 2.70 -7.30 -6.40
CA ASP A 109 1.64 -6.79 -5.50
C ASP A 109 0.96 -7.95 -4.75
N LYS A 110 1.33 -8.16 -3.47
CA LYS A 110 0.38 -8.73 -2.53
C LYS A 110 -0.66 -7.64 -2.28
N MET A 111 -1.80 -7.75 -2.96
CA MET A 111 -2.86 -6.75 -2.96
C MET A 111 -4.09 -7.31 -2.24
N LYS A 112 -4.68 -6.52 -1.35
CA LYS A 112 -5.99 -6.81 -0.77
C LYS A 112 -7.08 -6.09 -1.55
N ILE A 113 -7.99 -6.88 -2.10
CA ILE A 113 -9.16 -6.39 -2.84
C ILE A 113 -10.39 -6.64 -1.98
N ALA A 114 -11.14 -5.59 -1.65
CA ALA A 114 -12.45 -5.72 -1.05
C ALA A 114 -13.54 -5.60 -2.11
N VAL A 115 -14.57 -6.42 -2.00
CA VAL A 115 -15.75 -6.38 -2.84
C VAL A 115 -16.98 -6.30 -1.95
N THR A 116 -17.94 -5.45 -2.32
CA THR A 116 -19.26 -5.45 -1.66
C THR A 116 -19.96 -6.78 -1.95
N TYR A 117 -20.36 -7.52 -0.92
CA TYR A 117 -20.89 -8.89 -1.07
C TYR A 117 -22.32 -8.99 -0.57
N GLU A 118 -23.21 -9.52 -1.40
CA GLU A 118 -24.57 -9.93 -1.01
C GLU A 118 -24.93 -11.22 -1.77
N ASN A 119 -25.18 -12.32 -1.05
CA ASN A 119 -25.65 -13.59 -1.62
C ASN A 119 -24.84 -14.12 -2.84
N GLY A 120 -23.51 -13.88 -2.88
CA GLY A 120 -22.64 -14.28 -4.00
C GLY A 120 -22.40 -13.19 -5.06
N GLN A 121 -23.12 -12.08 -4.99
CA GLN A 121 -23.10 -11.01 -5.99
C GLN A 121 -22.56 -9.69 -5.44
N VAL A 122 -22.11 -8.82 -6.35
CA VAL A 122 -21.64 -7.46 -6.03
C VAL A 122 -22.83 -6.58 -5.66
N TYR A 123 -22.85 -6.13 -4.40
CA TYR A 123 -23.91 -5.26 -3.92
C TYR A 123 -23.78 -3.85 -4.49
N GLN A 124 -24.92 -3.29 -4.91
CA GLN A 124 -24.99 -2.02 -5.64
C GLN A 124 -24.97 -0.78 -4.74
N HIS A 125 -25.10 -0.90 -3.43
CA HIS A 125 -25.09 0.26 -2.53
C HIS A 125 -24.01 0.13 -1.46
N PHE A 126 -22.83 0.69 -1.71
CA PHE A 126 -21.70 0.64 -0.76
C PHE A 126 -22.09 1.05 0.67
N GLY A 127 -22.87 2.11 0.83
CA GLY A 127 -23.27 2.64 2.14
C GLY A 127 -24.21 1.74 2.95
N HIS A 128 -24.90 0.78 2.31
CA HIS A 128 -25.81 -0.16 2.96
C HIS A 128 -25.30 -1.60 2.93
N THR A 129 -24.03 -1.78 2.56
CA THR A 129 -23.44 -3.11 2.48
C THR A 129 -23.22 -3.66 3.89
N GLU A 130 -23.83 -4.81 4.18
CA GLU A 130 -23.66 -5.50 5.46
C GLU A 130 -22.40 -6.38 5.49
N GLN A 131 -21.90 -6.79 4.31
CA GLN A 131 -20.78 -7.73 4.20
C GLN A 131 -19.78 -7.32 3.11
N PHE A 132 -18.49 -7.43 3.42
CA PHE A 132 -17.40 -7.30 2.45
C PHE A 132 -16.72 -8.65 2.27
N LYS A 133 -16.47 -9.02 1.01
CA LYS A 133 -15.59 -10.15 0.71
C LYS A 133 -14.21 -9.60 0.40
N ILE A 134 -13.25 -9.90 1.27
CA ILE A 134 -11.85 -9.50 1.12
C ILE A 134 -11.08 -10.64 0.48
N TYR A 135 -10.32 -10.30 -0.54
CA TYR A 135 -9.46 -11.21 -1.29
C TYR A 135 -8.02 -10.80 -1.10
N ASP A 136 -7.21 -11.72 -0.59
CA ASP A 136 -5.77 -11.59 -0.65
C ASP A 136 -5.29 -12.11 -1.99
N THR A 137 -4.73 -11.23 -2.81
CA THR A 137 -4.19 -11.59 -4.11
C THR A 137 -2.69 -11.39 -4.15
N LYS A 138 -1.98 -12.24 -4.91
CA LYS A 138 -0.54 -12.15 -5.11
C LYS A 138 -0.22 -12.61 -6.52
N ASP A 139 0.56 -11.81 -7.26
CA ASP A 139 0.99 -12.14 -8.64
C ASP A 139 -0.19 -12.47 -9.57
N GLY A 140 -1.32 -11.75 -9.43
CA GLY A 140 -2.52 -11.99 -10.25
C GLY A 140 -3.34 -13.22 -9.85
N LYS A 141 -3.04 -13.87 -8.71
CA LYS A 141 -3.77 -15.04 -8.20
C LYS A 141 -4.40 -14.76 -6.84
N ILE A 142 -5.61 -15.27 -6.63
CA ILE A 142 -6.29 -15.23 -5.34
C ILE A 142 -5.64 -16.29 -4.43
N LEU A 143 -5.09 -15.85 -3.30
CA LEU A 143 -4.52 -16.72 -2.27
C LEU A 143 -5.55 -17.09 -1.20
N ASN A 144 -6.39 -16.13 -0.82
CA ASN A 144 -7.40 -16.29 0.22
C ASN A 144 -8.61 -15.39 -0.08
N SER A 145 -9.78 -15.82 0.41
CA SER A 145 -11.00 -15.03 0.37
C SER A 145 -11.75 -15.20 1.69
N GLU A 146 -12.05 -14.11 2.37
CA GLU A 146 -12.83 -14.10 3.61
C GLU A 146 -14.04 -13.16 3.47
N ILE A 147 -15.17 -13.55 4.02
CA ILE A 147 -16.36 -12.69 4.11
C ILE A 147 -16.39 -12.10 5.51
N ILE A 148 -16.56 -10.79 5.59
CA ILE A 148 -16.50 -10.02 6.83
C ILE A 148 -17.74 -9.15 6.94
N ASP A 149 -18.44 -9.28 8.06
CA ASP A 149 -19.58 -8.44 8.38
C ASP A 149 -19.10 -7.06 8.85
N THR A 150 -19.82 -6.01 8.44
CA THR A 150 -19.55 -4.64 8.89
C THR A 150 -19.96 -4.41 10.34
N ASN A 151 -20.57 -5.39 11.01
CA ASN A 151 -21.01 -5.32 12.42
C ASN A 151 -21.81 -4.03 12.75
N GLY A 152 -22.62 -3.54 11.82
CA GLY A 152 -23.41 -2.32 12.00
C GLY A 152 -22.62 -1.01 11.88
N THR A 153 -21.40 -1.06 11.32
CA THR A 153 -20.58 0.13 11.06
C THR A 153 -21.24 0.99 9.98
N GLY A 154 -21.78 2.15 10.36
CA GLY A 154 -22.53 3.05 9.48
C GLY A 154 -21.72 3.71 8.35
N HIS A 155 -22.45 4.37 7.43
CA HIS A 155 -22.04 4.88 6.11
C HIS A 155 -20.72 5.67 6.04
N GLY A 156 -20.26 6.27 7.13
CA GLY A 156 -19.02 7.06 7.17
C GLY A 156 -17.77 6.30 7.63
N ALA A 157 -17.93 5.20 8.36
CA ALA A 157 -16.81 4.49 8.99
C ALA A 157 -16.31 3.28 8.17
N LEU A 158 -17.01 2.92 7.09
CA LEU A 158 -16.61 1.82 6.21
C LEU A 158 -15.24 2.06 5.55
N ALA A 159 -14.92 3.30 5.17
CA ALA A 159 -13.60 3.62 4.62
C ALA A 159 -12.48 3.41 5.63
N GLY A 160 -12.71 3.77 6.90
CA GLY A 160 -11.77 3.52 7.99
C GLY A 160 -11.61 2.02 8.28
N PHE A 161 -12.73 1.28 8.31
CA PHE A 161 -12.72 -0.17 8.48
C PHE A 161 -11.89 -0.89 7.40
N LEU A 162 -12.05 -0.51 6.14
CA LEU A 162 -11.27 -1.07 5.03
C LEU A 162 -9.78 -0.69 5.14
N LYS A 163 -9.48 0.54 5.58
CA LYS A 163 -8.11 1.00 5.82
C LYS A 163 -7.42 0.23 6.95
N ASP A 164 -8.11 0.01 8.06
CA ASP A 164 -7.57 -0.74 9.21
C ASP A 164 -7.24 -2.20 8.84
N ARG A 165 -7.95 -2.74 7.84
CA ARG A 165 -7.70 -4.07 7.27
C ARG A 165 -6.65 -4.08 6.16
N GLY A 166 -6.10 -2.91 5.81
CA GLY A 166 -5.07 -2.76 4.78
C GLY A 166 -5.56 -3.07 3.37
N VAL A 167 -6.81 -2.72 3.05
CA VAL A 167 -7.37 -2.91 1.71
C VAL A 167 -6.78 -1.87 0.75
N ASP A 168 -6.30 -2.33 -0.40
CA ASP A 168 -5.70 -1.48 -1.44
C ASP A 168 -6.71 -1.07 -2.51
N VAL A 169 -7.67 -1.95 -2.80
CA VAL A 169 -8.64 -1.83 -3.89
C VAL A 169 -10.03 -2.17 -3.39
N LEU A 170 -11.01 -1.35 -3.74
CA LEU A 170 -12.43 -1.60 -3.49
C LEU A 170 -13.19 -1.69 -4.82
N ILE A 171 -13.90 -2.79 -5.02
CA ILE A 171 -14.83 -2.99 -6.14
C ILE A 171 -16.26 -2.89 -5.58
N CYS A 172 -17.07 -2.03 -6.16
CA CYS A 172 -18.47 -1.86 -5.78
C CYS A 172 -19.35 -1.51 -6.98
N GLY A 173 -20.66 -1.68 -6.85
CA GLY A 173 -21.62 -1.18 -7.84
C GLY A 173 -21.76 0.34 -7.75
N GLY A 174 -22.62 0.82 -6.87
CA GLY A 174 -22.87 2.24 -6.64
C GLY A 174 -22.21 2.76 -5.36
N ILE A 175 -21.68 3.98 -5.45
CA ILE A 175 -21.03 4.68 -4.34
C ILE A 175 -21.46 6.15 -4.27
N GLY A 176 -21.75 6.62 -3.06
CA GLY A 176 -22.07 8.03 -2.80
C GLY A 176 -20.82 8.93 -2.82
N GLY A 177 -21.01 10.23 -3.07
CA GLY A 177 -19.91 11.21 -3.08
C GLY A 177 -19.12 11.28 -1.77
N GLY A 178 -19.79 11.16 -0.62
CA GLY A 178 -19.13 11.16 0.70
C GLY A 178 -18.19 9.96 0.92
N ALA A 179 -18.60 8.78 0.47
CA ALA A 179 -17.78 7.57 0.59
C ALA A 179 -16.56 7.61 -0.36
N ARG A 180 -16.71 8.18 -1.56
CA ARG A 180 -15.61 8.43 -2.50
C ARG A 180 -14.50 9.26 -1.86
N ASN A 181 -14.86 10.36 -1.21
CA ASN A 181 -13.89 11.23 -0.56
C ASN A 181 -13.16 10.50 0.57
N ALA A 182 -13.90 9.79 1.44
CA ALA A 182 -13.33 9.06 2.57
C ALA A 182 -12.37 7.93 2.13
N LEU A 183 -12.69 7.22 1.03
CA LEU A 183 -11.81 6.20 0.46
C LEU A 183 -10.56 6.80 -0.21
N GLY A 184 -10.72 7.96 -0.86
CA GLY A 184 -9.61 8.72 -1.41
C GLY A 184 -8.63 9.18 -0.32
N GLU A 185 -9.15 9.71 0.79
CA GLU A 185 -8.34 10.06 1.98
C GLU A 185 -7.71 8.84 2.66
N ALA A 186 -8.36 7.67 2.55
CA ALA A 186 -7.80 6.40 3.01
C ALA A 186 -6.71 5.83 2.10
N GLY A 187 -6.57 6.36 0.87
CA GLY A 187 -5.62 5.86 -0.14
C GLY A 187 -6.11 4.59 -0.87
N ILE A 188 -7.41 4.29 -0.81
CA ILE A 188 -8.00 3.07 -1.39
C ILE A 188 -8.42 3.34 -2.82
N ARG A 189 -7.97 2.50 -3.76
CA ARG A 189 -8.35 2.60 -5.18
C ARG A 189 -9.77 2.06 -5.38
N LEU A 190 -10.64 2.88 -5.92
CA LEU A 190 -12.04 2.56 -6.10
C LEU A 190 -12.35 2.21 -7.56
N TYR A 191 -13.11 1.13 -7.76
CA TYR A 191 -13.65 0.69 -9.05
C TYR A 191 -15.17 0.57 -8.93
N PRO A 192 -15.91 1.66 -9.19
CA PRO A 192 -17.36 1.65 -9.19
C PRO A 192 -17.93 1.12 -10.52
N GLY A 193 -19.20 0.72 -10.52
CA GLY A 193 -19.91 0.19 -11.68
C GLY A 193 -19.84 -1.34 -11.85
N ALA A 194 -19.25 -2.07 -10.89
CA ALA A 194 -19.20 -3.53 -10.96
C ALA A 194 -20.56 -4.16 -10.60
N SER A 195 -21.00 -5.14 -11.38
CA SER A 195 -22.24 -5.90 -11.16
C SER A 195 -22.08 -7.37 -11.53
N GLY A 196 -22.88 -8.25 -10.93
CA GLY A 196 -22.79 -9.70 -11.13
C GLY A 196 -21.99 -10.40 -10.04
N ASP A 197 -21.37 -11.53 -10.37
CA ASP A 197 -20.70 -12.41 -9.39
C ASP A 197 -19.40 -11.79 -8.84
N THR A 198 -19.21 -11.88 -7.53
CA THR A 198 -18.02 -11.30 -6.85
C THR A 198 -16.70 -11.88 -7.35
N ASP A 199 -16.63 -13.19 -7.61
CA ASP A 199 -15.38 -13.85 -7.98
C ASP A 199 -14.99 -13.49 -9.42
N LEU A 200 -15.98 -13.40 -10.32
CA LEU A 200 -15.76 -12.98 -11.71
C LEU A 200 -15.23 -11.55 -11.81
N GLN A 201 -15.72 -10.64 -10.96
CA GLN A 201 -15.25 -9.25 -10.95
C GLN A 201 -13.81 -9.14 -10.45
N VAL A 202 -13.44 -9.89 -9.40
CA VAL A 202 -12.04 -9.94 -8.94
C VAL A 202 -11.12 -10.55 -10.00
N GLU A 203 -11.54 -11.64 -10.64
CA GLU A 203 -10.79 -12.22 -11.75
C GLU A 203 -10.63 -11.27 -12.93
N ALA A 204 -11.70 -10.55 -13.31
CA ALA A 204 -11.66 -9.57 -14.39
C ALA A 204 -10.72 -8.40 -14.05
N PHE A 205 -10.71 -7.98 -12.79
CA PHE A 205 -9.77 -6.98 -12.27
C PHE A 205 -8.31 -7.47 -12.36
N LEU A 206 -8.04 -8.70 -11.93
CA LEU A 206 -6.69 -9.29 -12.02
C LEU A 206 -6.23 -9.45 -13.48
N LYS A 207 -7.15 -9.72 -14.40
CA LYS A 207 -6.91 -9.81 -15.86
C LYS A 207 -6.84 -8.43 -16.54
N GLY A 208 -7.05 -7.33 -15.81
CA GLY A 208 -7.05 -5.96 -16.35
C GLY A 208 -8.22 -5.67 -17.32
N SER A 209 -9.28 -6.49 -17.28
CA SER A 209 -10.45 -6.41 -18.17
C SER A 209 -11.71 -5.96 -17.43
N LEU A 210 -11.57 -5.41 -16.21
CA LEU A 210 -12.70 -4.94 -15.43
C LEU A 210 -13.35 -3.74 -16.14
N SER A 211 -14.61 -3.89 -16.52
CA SER A 211 -15.44 -2.78 -16.97
C SER A 211 -15.86 -1.98 -15.73
N TYR A 212 -15.07 -0.96 -15.38
CA TYR A 212 -15.44 0.00 -14.36
C TYR A 212 -15.88 1.30 -15.04
N ASP A 213 -16.86 1.96 -14.47
CA ASP A 213 -17.29 3.28 -14.92
C ASP A 213 -16.98 4.29 -13.79
N PRO A 214 -15.93 5.13 -13.95
CA PRO A 214 -15.51 6.08 -12.93
C PRO A 214 -16.59 7.13 -12.61
N ASP A 215 -17.56 7.32 -13.51
CA ASP A 215 -18.71 8.23 -13.35
C ASP A 215 -19.95 7.53 -12.79
N THR A 216 -19.88 6.26 -12.36
CA THR A 216 -20.98 5.63 -11.62
C THR A 216 -21.14 6.30 -10.25
N THR A 217 -21.89 7.38 -10.23
CA THR A 217 -22.57 7.92 -9.06
C THR A 217 -23.84 7.12 -8.85
N CYS A 218 -24.12 6.81 -7.58
CA CYS A 218 -25.52 6.77 -7.20
C CYS A 218 -26.07 8.14 -7.60
N ASP A 219 -26.67 8.24 -8.78
CA ASP A 219 -27.72 9.21 -9.01
C ASP A 219 -28.71 8.90 -7.90
N HIS A 220 -28.66 9.72 -6.86
CA HIS A 220 -29.78 9.82 -5.97
C HIS A 220 -30.93 10.21 -6.90
N HIS A 221 -31.72 9.21 -7.31
CA HIS A 221 -33.14 9.42 -7.45
C HIS A 221 -33.54 10.00 -6.10
N HIS A 222 -33.59 11.34 -6.04
CA HIS A 222 -34.57 12.00 -5.23
C HIS A 222 -35.86 11.23 -5.53
N HIS A 223 -36.29 10.44 -4.56
CA HIS A 223 -37.71 10.23 -4.37
C HIS A 223 -38.27 11.64 -4.16
N GLN A 224 -38.54 12.31 -5.28
CA GLN A 224 -39.70 13.14 -5.35
C GLN A 224 -40.83 12.12 -5.28
N ASP A 225 -41.33 11.95 -4.06
CA ASP A 225 -42.62 11.34 -3.79
C ASP A 225 -43.66 12.09 -4.62
N GLY A 226 -43.77 11.70 -5.89
CA GLY A 226 -44.92 11.95 -6.74
C GLY A 226 -46.04 11.03 -6.26
N GLN A 227 -46.51 11.27 -5.03
CA GLN A 227 -47.78 10.75 -4.55
C GLN A 227 -48.89 11.50 -5.30
N GLY A 228 -49.20 10.97 -6.48
CA GLY A 228 -50.42 11.29 -7.20
C GLY A 228 -51.63 10.68 -6.51
N CYS A 229 -52.44 11.56 -5.93
CA CYS A 229 -53.88 11.49 -5.74
C CYS A 229 -54.47 10.55 -4.67
N GLY A 230 -55.06 11.20 -3.66
CA GLY A 230 -56.38 10.84 -3.16
C GLY A 230 -56.54 10.98 -1.64
N HIS A 231 -57.02 12.13 -1.16
CA HIS A 231 -58.28 12.22 -0.40
C HIS A 231 -58.59 13.65 0.09
N HIS A 232 -59.87 14.00 -0.04
CA HIS A 232 -60.52 15.24 0.38
C HIS A 232 -60.67 15.37 1.91
N HIS A 233 -61.00 16.62 2.33
CA HIS A 233 -61.41 17.13 3.66
C HIS A 233 -60.25 17.60 4.55
N GLY A 234 -60.23 18.77 5.18
CA GLY A 234 -61.13 19.92 5.31
C GLY A 234 -60.40 20.92 6.22
N GLU A 235 -60.42 22.20 5.86
CA GLU A 235 -60.88 23.29 6.74
C GLU A 235 -59.77 24.00 7.55
N ASP A 236 -59.80 25.33 7.42
CA ASP A 236 -59.35 26.38 8.34
C ASP A 236 -57.86 26.59 8.64
N GLY A 237 -57.36 27.76 8.24
CA GLY A 237 -56.05 28.25 8.68
C GLY A 237 -55.66 29.58 8.06
N GLY A 238 -56.32 30.66 8.48
CA GLY A 238 -56.25 32.01 7.92
C GLY A 238 -54.88 32.71 7.95
N ALA A 239 -54.79 33.71 7.08
CA ALA A 239 -53.73 34.70 6.99
C ALA A 239 -53.84 35.78 8.07
N CYS A 240 -52.73 36.07 8.76
CA CYS A 240 -52.31 37.33 9.43
C CYS A 240 -51.26 36.96 10.53
N GLY A 241 -50.25 37.74 10.91
CA GLY A 241 -49.75 39.06 10.58
C GLY A 241 -48.58 39.38 11.55
N HIS A 242 -47.73 40.34 11.17
CA HIS A 242 -46.96 41.29 12.01
C HIS A 242 -46.29 40.83 13.32
N HIS A 243 -44.98 41.08 13.47
CA HIS A 243 -44.46 42.22 14.24
C HIS A 243 -42.92 42.32 14.18
N HIS A 244 -42.44 43.50 13.78
CA HIS A 244 -41.04 43.95 13.83
C HIS A 244 -40.60 44.23 15.26
N GLY A 245 -39.35 43.88 15.58
CA GLY A 245 -38.69 44.20 16.85
C GLY A 245 -38.15 45.63 16.89
N GLU A 246 -38.53 46.36 17.93
CA GLU A 246 -37.77 47.43 18.59
C GLU A 246 -37.13 46.80 19.84
N GLY A 247 -35.96 47.11 20.36
CA GLY A 247 -35.00 48.21 20.25
C GLY A 247 -34.22 48.16 21.57
N GLY A 248 -32.88 48.18 21.55
CA GLY A 248 -32.10 47.88 22.76
C GLY A 248 -30.61 48.20 22.68
N ASN A 249 -30.31 49.48 22.41
CA ASN A 249 -29.14 50.27 22.81
C ASN A 249 -27.99 49.59 23.59
N CYS A 250 -26.77 49.63 23.07
CA CYS A 250 -25.53 49.52 23.85
C CYS A 250 -24.50 50.57 23.37
N GLY A 251 -24.31 51.59 24.21
CA GLY A 251 -23.37 52.69 24.02
C GLY A 251 -21.98 52.42 24.60
N HIS A 252 -21.04 53.24 24.11
CA HIS A 252 -19.61 53.38 24.35
C HIS A 252 -19.10 53.47 25.81
N HIS A 253 -17.83 53.05 26.02
CA HIS A 253 -16.65 53.70 26.67
C HIS A 253 -15.74 52.63 27.31
N HIS A 254 -14.47 52.39 26.94
CA HIS A 254 -13.19 53.13 27.00
C HIS A 254 -12.60 53.39 28.41
N ASP A 255 -11.42 52.79 28.64
CA ASP A 255 -10.32 53.01 29.60
C ASP A 255 -10.54 53.77 30.92
N HIS A 256 -10.26 53.10 32.05
CA HIS A 256 -8.96 53.18 32.74
C HIS A 256 -8.87 52.19 33.91
#